data_AF-A0A937J3W1-F1
#
_entry.id   AF-A0A937J3W1-F1
#
_cell.length_a   1.000
_cell.length_b   1.000
_cell.length_c   1.000
_cell.angle_alpha   90.00
_cell.angle_beta   90.00
_cell.angle_gamma   90.00
#
_symmetry.space_group_name_H-M   'P 1'
#
loop_
_entity.id
_entity.type
_entity.pdbx_description
1 polymer ?
#
loop_
_entity_poly.entity_id
_entity_poly.type
_entity_poly.pdbx_seq_one_letter_code
_entity_poly.pdbx_strand_id
1 'polypeptide(L)'
;MIKKGEVVKLEIIDYAFVGKGISKLIVDGRDYIIFIQHGIKGQIVNAKITKRKPNYAEGIIIDILEHSSLEIISTFQPISGAPYINLPILEQKKMKTQVTKEVFQKIGKIEKIDNYFDQWIPSPTNHHYRNKMEYSFSSIGYDLEKKIVLDDVFTLGFKRKGTWWIVENLDADSGLFDKELDSKLILIRKYLFKTGLPAWHPPKKEGFFRHLVVRKSFSENNLLFNLVTSSNSTNKFNPLEFGNFLKELLGKRMAGLIHTINDNVADREKLDKGSSKLIIGNPTISETINGLNFEISMQSFFQTNPLCAEKLYQKVIDYLLENEI
;
A
#
# COMPACT_ATOMS: atom_id res chain seq x y z
N MET A 1 -2.70 -33.89 4.10
CA MET A 1 -1.37 -33.28 3.87
C MET A 1 -1.55 -31.98 3.09
N ILE A 2 -1.13 -30.86 3.66
CA ILE A 2 -1.34 -29.51 3.10
C ILE A 2 -0.40 -29.26 1.91
N LYS A 3 -0.94 -28.71 0.81
CA LYS A 3 -0.21 -28.43 -0.43
C LYS A 3 -0.06 -26.93 -0.69
N LYS A 4 0.98 -26.56 -1.43
CA LYS A 4 1.12 -25.19 -1.95
C LYS A 4 -0.05 -24.89 -2.90
N GLY A 5 -0.66 -23.72 -2.74
CA GLY A 5 -1.82 -23.28 -3.51
C GLY A 5 -3.16 -23.65 -2.90
N GLU A 6 -3.18 -24.58 -1.94
CA GLU A 6 -4.39 -24.97 -1.21
C GLU A 6 -4.90 -23.82 -0.35
N VAL A 7 -6.23 -23.71 -0.26
CA VAL A 7 -6.91 -22.76 0.64
C VAL A 7 -7.43 -23.55 1.83
N VAL A 8 -7.04 -23.11 3.03
CA VAL A 8 -7.36 -23.80 4.28
C VAL A 8 -7.99 -22.80 5.24
N LYS A 9 -9.06 -23.23 5.94
CA LYS A 9 -9.67 -22.47 7.04
C LYS A 9 -8.76 -22.56 8.27
N LEU A 10 -8.31 -21.42 8.78
CA LEU A 10 -7.36 -21.32 9.89
C LEU A 10 -7.83 -20.32 10.93
N GLU A 11 -7.61 -20.64 12.21
CA GLU A 11 -7.70 -19.68 13.31
C GLU A 11 -6.30 -19.09 13.57
N ILE A 12 -6.23 -17.77 13.73
CA ILE A 12 -5.00 -17.09 14.13
C ILE A 12 -4.93 -17.06 15.66
N ILE A 13 -4.06 -17.88 16.24
CA ILE A 13 -3.97 -18.06 17.70
C ILE A 13 -2.95 -17.14 18.37
N ASP A 14 -1.96 -16.65 17.61
CA ASP A 14 -0.90 -15.81 18.13
C ASP A 14 -0.16 -15.04 17.02
N TYR A 15 0.88 -14.30 17.37
CA TYR A 15 1.79 -13.62 16.45
C TYR A 15 3.18 -14.25 16.45
N ALA A 16 3.84 -14.23 15.30
CA ALA A 16 5.21 -14.68 15.10
C ALA A 16 6.11 -13.56 14.59
N PHE A 17 7.38 -13.92 14.46
CA PHE A 17 8.43 -13.20 13.73
C PHE A 17 7.91 -12.49 12.45
N VAL A 18 8.26 -11.19 12.31
CA VAL A 18 7.81 -10.27 11.23
C VAL A 18 6.30 -9.99 11.21
N GLY A 19 5.61 -10.11 12.35
CA GLY A 19 4.17 -9.79 12.43
C GLY A 19 3.30 -10.73 11.59
N LYS A 20 3.75 -11.97 11.38
CA LYS A 20 2.91 -13.02 10.78
C LYS A 20 2.04 -13.60 11.88
N GLY A 21 0.75 -13.77 11.64
CA GLY A 21 -0.12 -14.56 12.51
C GLY A 21 0.33 -16.02 12.54
N ILE A 22 0.14 -16.69 13.67
CA ILE A 22 0.39 -18.11 13.86
C ILE A 22 -0.95 -18.83 13.82
N SER A 23 -1.01 -19.88 13.02
CA SER A 23 -2.03 -20.91 13.12
C SER A 23 -1.36 -22.27 13.35
N LYS A 24 -2.11 -23.20 13.92
CA LYS A 24 -1.68 -24.58 14.14
C LYS A 24 -2.70 -25.52 13.53
N LEU A 25 -2.23 -26.50 12.77
CA LEU A 25 -3.01 -27.64 12.33
C LEU A 25 -2.36 -28.93 12.79
N ILE A 26 -3.18 -29.95 13.05
CA ILE A 26 -2.67 -31.30 13.30
C ILE A 26 -2.46 -31.97 11.95
N VAL A 27 -1.21 -32.29 11.62
CA VAL A 27 -0.84 -33.04 10.42
C VAL A 27 -0.02 -34.24 10.86
N ASP A 28 -0.43 -35.43 10.43
CA ASP A 28 0.23 -36.70 10.78
C ASP A 28 0.44 -36.88 12.30
N GLY A 29 -0.55 -36.45 13.09
CA GLY A 29 -0.56 -36.53 14.55
C GLY A 29 0.35 -35.53 15.29
N ARG A 30 0.89 -34.52 14.60
CA ARG A 30 1.76 -33.49 15.18
C ARG A 30 1.28 -32.08 14.89
N ASP A 31 1.64 -31.16 15.78
CA ASP A 31 1.50 -29.72 15.57
C ASP A 31 2.29 -29.29 14.32
N TYR A 32 1.57 -28.74 13.35
CA TYR A 32 2.14 -28.17 12.13
C TYR A 32 1.85 -26.66 12.10
N ILE A 33 2.91 -25.86 12.20
CA ILE A 33 2.81 -24.41 12.34
C ILE A 33 2.62 -23.76 10.96
N ILE A 34 1.70 -22.81 10.88
CA ILE A 34 1.44 -22.05 9.65
C ILE A 34 1.56 -20.56 9.95
N PHE A 35 2.50 -19.91 9.27
CA PHE A 35 2.71 -18.46 9.38
C PHE A 35 1.86 -17.72 8.34
N ILE A 36 0.93 -16.89 8.79
CA ILE A 36 -0.04 -16.18 7.96
C ILE A 36 0.28 -14.69 7.93
N GLN A 37 0.54 -14.14 6.74
CA GLN A 37 0.82 -12.71 6.63
C GLN A 37 -0.39 -11.86 7.04
N HIS A 38 -0.16 -10.96 7.99
CA HIS A 38 -1.11 -9.99 8.51
C HIS A 38 -2.32 -10.58 9.26
N GLY A 39 -2.19 -11.78 9.82
CA GLY A 39 -3.22 -12.33 10.69
C GLY A 39 -3.27 -11.60 12.04
N ILE A 40 -4.48 -11.25 12.47
CA ILE A 40 -4.77 -10.70 13.80
C ILE A 40 -5.24 -11.85 14.69
N LYS A 41 -4.70 -11.93 15.91
CA LYS A 41 -5.07 -12.96 16.90
C LYS A 41 -6.58 -12.97 17.13
N GLY A 42 -7.21 -14.13 17.05
CA GLY A 42 -8.65 -14.35 17.15
C GLY A 42 -9.39 -14.34 15.81
N GLN A 43 -8.74 -14.02 14.69
CA GLN A 43 -9.39 -14.12 13.38
C GLN A 43 -9.55 -15.56 12.93
N ILE A 44 -10.66 -15.85 12.25
CA ILE A 44 -10.82 -17.05 11.43
C ILE A 44 -10.75 -16.65 9.96
N VAL A 45 -9.85 -17.28 9.21
CA VAL A 45 -9.51 -16.86 7.84
C VAL A 45 -9.49 -18.05 6.88
N ASN A 46 -9.82 -17.78 5.62
CA ASN A 46 -9.39 -18.63 4.52
C ASN A 46 -8.00 -18.18 4.08
N ALA A 47 -7.00 -19.03 4.32
CA ALA A 47 -5.62 -18.75 3.98
C ALA A 47 -5.14 -19.61 2.80
N LYS A 48 -4.55 -18.98 1.79
CA LYS A 48 -3.86 -19.68 0.71
C LYS A 48 -2.43 -19.97 1.10
N ILE A 49 -2.03 -21.23 1.02
CA ILE A 49 -0.67 -21.67 1.32
C ILE A 49 0.26 -21.26 0.18
N THR A 50 1.23 -20.41 0.47
CA THR A 50 2.19 -19.89 -0.51
C THR A 50 3.49 -20.71 -0.52
N LYS A 51 3.83 -21.32 0.61
CA LYS A 51 5.06 -22.11 0.78
C LYS A 51 4.82 -23.23 1.78
N ARG A 52 5.36 -24.42 1.49
CA ARG A 52 5.32 -25.58 2.38
C ARG A 52 6.75 -26.05 2.67
N LYS A 53 7.06 -26.26 3.94
CA LYS A 53 8.32 -26.84 4.45
C LYS A 53 8.01 -28.05 5.35
N PRO A 54 9.00 -28.88 5.71
CA PRO A 54 8.76 -30.06 6.54
C PRO A 54 8.10 -29.77 7.89
N ASN A 55 8.46 -28.65 8.53
CA ASN A 55 8.01 -28.31 9.90
C ASN A 55 7.04 -27.12 9.97
N TYR A 56 6.85 -26.40 8.86
CA TYR A 56 5.96 -25.25 8.82
C TYR A 56 5.48 -24.93 7.40
N ALA A 57 4.41 -24.16 7.30
CA ALA A 57 3.99 -23.52 6.05
C ALA A 57 3.91 -22.00 6.20
N GLU A 58 3.91 -21.31 5.07
CA GLU A 58 3.59 -19.88 4.99
C GLU A 58 2.34 -19.71 4.11
N GLY A 59 1.52 -18.74 4.47
CA GLY A 59 0.29 -18.43 3.76
C GLY A 59 -0.08 -16.96 3.84
N ILE A 60 -1.11 -16.62 3.06
CA ILE A 60 -1.70 -15.29 3.00
C ILE A 60 -3.20 -15.41 3.18
N ILE A 61 -3.78 -14.45 3.89
CA ILE A 61 -5.23 -14.32 4.02
C ILE A 61 -5.82 -13.96 2.66
N ILE A 62 -6.81 -14.74 2.21
CA ILE A 62 -7.62 -14.46 1.02
C ILE A 62 -8.97 -13.90 1.42
N ASP A 63 -9.52 -14.37 2.54
CA ASP A 63 -10.81 -13.92 3.07
C ASP A 63 -10.79 -14.03 4.60
N ILE A 64 -11.40 -13.05 5.27
CA ILE A 64 -11.63 -13.08 6.72
C ILE A 64 -13.05 -13.58 6.90
N LEU A 65 -13.19 -14.74 7.55
CA LEU A 65 -14.49 -15.35 7.84
C LEU A 65 -15.09 -14.79 9.13
N GLU A 66 -14.24 -14.61 10.14
CA GLU A 66 -14.62 -14.01 11.42
C GLU A 66 -13.50 -13.06 11.86
N HIS A 67 -13.89 -11.83 12.20
CA HIS A 67 -12.97 -10.82 12.72
C HIS A 67 -12.62 -11.11 14.17
N SER A 68 -11.42 -10.68 14.59
CA SER A 68 -11.01 -10.73 15.98
C SER A 68 -11.84 -9.78 16.84
N SER A 69 -12.08 -10.15 18.10
CA SER A 69 -12.67 -9.26 19.11
C SER A 69 -11.78 -8.05 19.43
N LEU A 70 -10.51 -8.04 18.99
CA LEU A 70 -9.60 -6.91 19.11
C LEU A 70 -9.81 -5.86 18.02
N GLU A 71 -10.52 -6.20 16.94
CA GLU A 71 -10.77 -5.29 15.82
C GLU A 71 -11.94 -4.35 16.12
N ILE A 72 -11.86 -3.14 15.56
CA ILE A 72 -12.94 -2.17 15.49
C ILE A 72 -13.35 -1.99 14.03
N ILE A 73 -14.64 -1.80 13.78
CA ILE A 73 -15.16 -1.56 12.43
C ILE A 73 -14.76 -0.14 12.01
N SER A 74 -13.98 -0.04 10.95
CA SER A 74 -13.64 1.24 10.32
C SER A 74 -14.71 1.67 9.32
N THR A 75 -14.85 2.99 9.13
CA THR A 75 -15.67 3.59 8.08
C THR A 75 -14.94 3.71 6.73
N PHE A 76 -13.64 3.41 6.70
CA PHE A 76 -12.83 3.46 5.48
C PHE A 76 -13.11 2.27 4.57
N GLN A 77 -12.94 2.48 3.27
CA GLN A 77 -13.01 1.37 2.32
C GLN A 77 -11.87 0.37 2.61
N PRO A 78 -12.16 -0.94 2.75
CA PRO A 78 -11.13 -1.94 2.90
C PRO A 78 -10.20 -1.96 1.69
N ILE A 79 -8.89 -1.93 1.96
CA ILE A 79 -7.86 -2.07 0.93
C ILE A 79 -6.81 -3.09 1.34
N SER A 80 -6.32 -3.84 0.35
CA SER A 80 -5.30 -4.89 0.55
C SER A 80 -4.00 -4.38 1.23
N GLY A 81 -3.68 -3.09 1.06
CA GLY A 81 -2.48 -2.45 1.61
C GLY A 81 -2.57 -1.97 3.07
N ALA A 82 -3.75 -2.03 3.70
CA ALA A 82 -3.98 -1.54 5.06
C ALA A 82 -4.49 -2.64 6.01
N PRO A 83 -3.77 -3.76 6.18
CA PRO A 83 -4.32 -4.95 6.84
C PRO A 83 -4.61 -4.77 8.34
N TYR A 84 -4.06 -3.72 8.97
CA TYR A 84 -4.26 -3.42 10.39
C TYR A 84 -5.14 -2.19 10.61
N ILE A 85 -5.85 -1.68 9.60
CA ILE A 85 -6.65 -0.45 9.72
C ILE A 85 -7.75 -0.57 10.79
N ASN A 86 -8.28 -1.77 10.99
CA ASN A 86 -9.28 -2.09 12.00
C ASN A 86 -8.67 -2.46 13.36
N LEU A 87 -7.34 -2.59 13.48
CA LEU A 87 -6.70 -2.93 14.75
C LEU A 87 -6.38 -1.64 15.51
N PRO A 88 -6.89 -1.44 16.74
CA PRO A 88 -6.60 -0.25 17.54
C PRO A 88 -5.10 -0.01 17.70
N ILE A 89 -4.70 1.26 17.73
CA ILE A 89 -3.29 1.64 17.79
C ILE A 89 -2.55 1.08 19.00
N LEU A 90 -3.23 0.94 20.15
CA LEU A 90 -2.64 0.32 21.33
C LEU A 90 -2.29 -1.15 21.11
N GLU A 91 -3.14 -1.90 20.38
CA GLU A 91 -2.86 -3.28 20.02
C GLU A 91 -1.78 -3.37 18.95
N GLN A 92 -1.77 -2.47 17.98
CA GLN A 92 -0.67 -2.35 17.02
C GLN A 92 0.66 -2.05 17.71
N LYS A 93 0.68 -1.18 18.73
CA LYS A 93 1.86 -0.86 19.55
C LYS A 93 2.36 -2.11 20.24
N LYS A 94 1.50 -2.83 20.98
CA LYS A 94 1.86 -4.07 21.68
C LYS A 94 2.49 -5.07 20.71
N MET A 95 1.81 -5.35 19.60
CA MET A 95 2.28 -6.28 18.58
C MET A 95 3.62 -5.86 17.98
N LYS A 96 3.75 -4.61 17.52
CA LYS A 96 4.98 -4.12 16.87
C LYS A 96 6.16 -4.06 17.85
N THR A 97 5.93 -3.61 19.10
CA THR A 97 6.96 -3.60 20.14
C THR A 97 7.44 -5.00 20.47
N GLN A 98 6.53 -5.96 20.64
CA GLN A 98 6.89 -7.36 20.90
C GLN A 98 7.70 -7.95 19.75
N VAL A 99 7.24 -7.80 18.50
CA VAL A 99 7.95 -8.30 17.31
C VAL A 99 9.35 -7.70 17.19
N THR A 100 9.51 -6.39 17.41
CA THR A 100 10.81 -5.72 17.38
C THR A 100 11.76 -6.31 18.43
N LYS A 101 11.31 -6.43 19.68
CA LYS A 101 12.12 -7.00 20.78
C LYS A 101 12.55 -8.43 20.47
N GLU A 102 11.63 -9.26 19.98
CA GLU A 102 11.93 -10.64 19.60
C GLU A 102 12.95 -10.76 18.46
N VAL A 103 12.89 -9.87 17.47
CA VAL A 103 13.86 -9.85 16.36
C VAL A 103 15.27 -9.58 16.89
N PHE A 104 15.44 -8.54 17.71
CA PHE A 104 16.74 -8.20 18.29
C PHE A 104 17.27 -9.28 19.24
N GLN A 105 16.41 -9.91 20.04
CA GLN A 105 16.81 -11.03 20.90
C GLN A 105 17.22 -12.27 20.08
N LYS A 106 16.36 -12.72 19.16
CA LYS A 106 16.56 -14.01 18.46
C LYS A 106 17.61 -13.93 17.37
N ILE A 107 17.64 -12.85 16.59
CA ILE A 107 18.57 -12.66 15.47
C ILE A 107 19.76 -11.81 15.89
N GLY A 108 19.51 -10.66 16.50
CA GLY A 108 20.57 -9.77 16.97
C GLY A 108 21.38 -10.33 18.15
N LYS A 109 20.90 -11.41 18.79
CA LYS A 109 21.51 -12.03 19.98
C LYS A 109 21.71 -11.04 21.14
N ILE A 110 20.86 -10.02 21.21
CA ILE A 110 20.88 -9.03 22.29
C ILE A 110 20.08 -9.59 23.45
N GLU A 111 20.77 -10.06 24.48
CA GLU A 111 20.16 -10.44 25.75
C GLU A 111 19.63 -9.20 26.48
N LYS A 112 18.57 -9.37 27.30
CA LYS A 112 17.96 -8.28 28.09
C LYS A 112 17.61 -7.04 27.25
N ILE A 113 17.00 -7.22 26.08
CA ILE A 113 16.61 -6.14 25.14
C ILE A 113 15.84 -4.98 25.80
N ASP A 114 15.11 -5.25 26.88
CA ASP A 114 14.38 -4.23 27.65
C ASP A 114 15.30 -3.14 28.23
N ASN A 115 16.59 -3.46 28.47
CA ASN A 115 17.59 -2.49 28.91
C ASN A 115 18.00 -1.51 27.80
N TYR A 116 17.79 -1.87 26.53
CA TYR A 116 18.19 -1.08 25.36
C TYR A 116 16.99 -0.50 24.61
N PHE A 117 15.78 -0.95 24.93
CA PHE A 117 14.57 -0.46 24.32
C PHE A 117 14.20 0.89 24.94
N ASP A 118 14.49 1.97 24.22
CA ASP A 118 14.11 3.32 24.64
C ASP A 118 12.58 3.48 24.65
N GLN A 119 11.96 3.54 23.47
CA GLN A 119 10.53 3.81 23.39
C GLN A 119 9.91 3.43 22.04
N TRP A 120 8.58 3.38 22.03
CA TRP A 120 7.79 3.38 20.81
C TRP A 120 7.24 4.79 20.56
N ILE A 121 7.60 5.39 19.42
CA ILE A 121 7.17 6.73 19.05
C ILE A 121 5.90 6.64 18.19
N PRO A 122 4.74 7.15 18.64
CA PRO A 122 3.53 7.18 17.83
C PRO A 122 3.67 8.13 16.65
N SER A 123 3.11 7.71 15.51
CA SER A 123 2.86 8.64 14.41
C SER A 123 1.92 9.76 14.89
N PRO A 124 2.14 11.03 14.50
CA PRO A 124 1.24 12.13 14.85
C PRO A 124 -0.20 11.93 14.37
N THR A 125 -0.38 11.20 13.27
CA THR A 125 -1.69 10.80 12.76
C THR A 125 -1.70 9.32 12.37
N ASN A 126 -2.82 8.66 12.64
CA ASN A 126 -3.01 7.25 12.35
C ASN A 126 -3.64 6.99 10.98
N HIS A 127 -4.22 8.03 10.38
CA HIS A 127 -4.90 7.99 9.09
C HIS A 127 -4.43 9.14 8.21
N HIS A 128 -4.63 9.00 6.90
CA HIS A 128 -4.32 10.03 5.90
C HIS A 128 -2.88 10.57 5.98
N TYR A 129 -1.97 9.74 6.47
CA TYR A 129 -0.58 10.13 6.75
C TYR A 129 0.33 9.95 5.54
N ARG A 130 -0.13 9.27 4.50
CA ARG A 130 0.71 8.98 3.33
C ARG A 130 0.85 10.20 2.45
N ASN A 131 2.07 10.49 2.02
CA ASN A 131 2.36 11.54 1.04
C ASN A 131 2.59 11.02 -0.39
N LYS A 132 2.59 9.70 -0.59
CA LYS A 132 2.67 9.04 -1.91
C LYS A 132 1.71 7.87 -1.95
N MET A 133 0.92 7.81 -3.01
CA MET A 133 0.08 6.67 -3.34
C MET A 133 0.26 6.27 -4.81
N GLU A 134 0.14 4.98 -5.07
CA GLU A 134 0.18 4.40 -6.41
C GLU A 134 -1.07 3.54 -6.59
N TYR A 135 -1.92 3.96 -7.52
CA TYR A 135 -3.11 3.23 -7.93
C TYR A 135 -2.81 2.51 -9.24
N SER A 136 -3.15 1.23 -9.31
CA SER A 136 -2.98 0.42 -10.52
C SER A 136 -4.27 0.38 -11.32
N PHE A 137 -4.13 0.34 -12.63
CA PHE A 137 -5.20 -0.04 -13.54
C PHE A 137 -5.10 -1.53 -13.85
N SER A 138 -6.24 -2.19 -14.02
CA SER A 138 -6.30 -3.55 -14.57
C SER A 138 -7.57 -3.80 -15.38
N SER A 139 -7.43 -4.60 -16.43
CA SER A 139 -8.56 -5.22 -17.12
C SER A 139 -9.18 -6.39 -16.35
N ILE A 140 -8.51 -6.84 -15.28
CA ILE A 140 -8.98 -7.91 -14.39
C ILE A 140 -9.29 -7.30 -13.03
N GLY A 141 -10.57 -7.34 -12.66
CA GLY A 141 -11.09 -6.79 -11.42
C GLY A 141 -11.54 -7.83 -10.42
N TYR A 142 -11.90 -7.38 -9.22
CA TYR A 142 -12.56 -8.20 -8.20
C TYR A 142 -13.79 -7.48 -7.66
N ASP A 143 -14.92 -8.18 -7.65
CA ASP A 143 -16.14 -7.74 -6.99
C ASP A 143 -16.08 -8.18 -5.52
N LEU A 144 -15.95 -7.21 -4.61
CA LEU A 144 -15.82 -7.48 -3.16
C LEU A 144 -17.10 -8.08 -2.56
N GLU A 145 -18.27 -7.71 -3.08
CA GLU A 145 -19.56 -8.18 -2.57
C GLU A 145 -19.87 -9.59 -3.04
N LYS A 146 -19.73 -9.83 -4.35
CA LYS A 146 -19.99 -11.14 -4.97
C LYS A 146 -18.83 -12.12 -4.80
N LYS A 147 -17.66 -11.64 -4.39
CA LYS A 147 -16.42 -12.41 -4.24
C LYS A 147 -16.01 -13.15 -5.52
N ILE A 148 -16.14 -12.47 -6.67
CA ILE A 148 -15.79 -13.02 -8.00
C ILE A 148 -14.73 -12.20 -8.71
N VAL A 149 -13.94 -12.86 -9.54
CA VAL A 149 -13.02 -12.21 -10.48
C VAL A 149 -13.81 -11.79 -11.71
N LEU A 150 -13.56 -10.57 -12.18
CA LEU A 150 -14.15 -10.01 -13.39
C LEU A 150 -13.06 -9.83 -14.45
N ASP A 151 -13.32 -10.27 -15.67
CA ASP A 151 -12.45 -10.00 -16.82
C ASP A 151 -13.05 -8.90 -17.70
N ASP A 152 -12.22 -8.29 -18.56
CA ASP A 152 -12.60 -7.19 -19.47
C ASP A 152 -13.26 -5.98 -18.79
N VAL A 153 -12.86 -5.67 -17.55
CA VAL A 153 -13.35 -4.51 -16.79
C VAL A 153 -12.37 -3.32 -16.84
N PHE A 154 -12.79 -2.14 -16.41
CA PHE A 154 -11.90 -0.99 -16.24
C PHE A 154 -11.77 -0.63 -14.77
N THR A 155 -10.72 -1.14 -14.12
CA THR A 155 -10.47 -0.90 -12.70
C THR A 155 -9.38 0.13 -12.46
N LEU A 156 -9.50 0.86 -11.34
CA LEU A 156 -8.48 1.77 -10.81
C LEU A 156 -8.51 1.72 -9.28
N GLY A 157 -7.41 1.28 -8.68
CA GLY A 157 -7.29 1.17 -7.23
C GLY A 157 -6.09 0.34 -6.82
N PHE A 158 -6.28 -0.67 -5.97
CA PHE A 158 -5.18 -1.44 -5.39
C PHE A 158 -5.14 -2.88 -5.88
N LYS A 159 -3.93 -3.42 -6.04
CA LYS A 159 -3.75 -4.84 -6.34
C LYS A 159 -4.28 -5.69 -5.19
N ARG A 160 -5.13 -6.67 -5.50
CA ARG A 160 -5.69 -7.60 -4.53
C ARG A 160 -4.59 -8.47 -3.92
N LYS A 161 -4.56 -8.56 -2.59
CA LYS A 161 -3.58 -9.34 -1.83
C LYS A 161 -3.42 -10.76 -2.40
N GLY A 162 -2.18 -11.18 -2.59
CA GLY A 162 -1.88 -12.51 -3.14
C GLY A 162 -1.94 -12.64 -4.65
N THR A 163 -2.29 -11.56 -5.34
CA THR A 163 -2.30 -11.49 -6.80
C THR A 163 -1.56 -10.25 -7.25
N TRP A 164 -0.90 -10.31 -8.40
CA TRP A 164 -0.23 -9.14 -8.99
C TRP A 164 -1.04 -8.55 -10.15
N TRP A 165 -2.09 -9.23 -10.59
CA TRP A 165 -2.86 -8.92 -11.80
C TRP A 165 -4.30 -8.46 -11.56
N ILE A 166 -4.87 -8.72 -10.39
CA ILE A 166 -6.25 -8.34 -10.06
C ILE A 166 -6.21 -7.02 -9.30
N VAL A 167 -7.03 -6.05 -9.71
CA VAL A 167 -7.18 -4.76 -9.04
C VAL A 167 -8.59 -4.61 -8.46
N GLU A 168 -8.63 -4.10 -7.22
CA GLU A 168 -9.84 -3.70 -6.51
C GLU A 168 -10.02 -2.20 -6.71
N ASN A 169 -11.21 -1.76 -7.16
CA ASN A 169 -11.51 -0.34 -7.28
C ASN A 169 -11.45 0.34 -5.92
N LEU A 170 -10.91 1.56 -5.87
CA LEU A 170 -11.12 2.46 -4.74
C LEU A 170 -12.19 3.47 -5.13
N ASP A 171 -13.35 3.36 -4.48
CA ASP A 171 -14.53 4.17 -4.74
C ASP A 171 -14.91 5.07 -3.55
N ALA A 172 -14.19 4.96 -2.42
CA ALA A 172 -14.33 5.80 -1.24
C ALA A 172 -12.98 5.99 -0.49
N ASP A 173 -12.98 6.78 0.58
CA ASP A 173 -11.79 7.06 1.41
C ASP A 173 -11.13 5.78 1.94
N SER A 174 -9.84 5.58 1.64
CA SER A 174 -9.07 4.43 2.12
C SER A 174 -8.56 4.58 3.56
N GLY A 175 -8.60 5.80 4.10
CA GLY A 175 -7.99 6.14 5.39
C GLY A 175 -6.47 6.24 5.37
N LEU A 176 -5.80 6.02 4.23
CA LEU A 176 -4.34 6.04 4.14
C LEU A 176 -3.76 7.31 3.48
N PHE A 177 -4.36 7.79 2.40
CA PHE A 177 -3.83 8.89 1.58
C PHE A 177 -4.65 10.18 1.77
N ASP A 178 -4.87 10.95 0.71
CA ASP A 178 -5.67 12.16 0.75
C ASP A 178 -7.16 11.81 0.64
N LYS A 179 -7.92 12.14 1.68
CA LYS A 179 -9.37 11.86 1.76
C LYS A 179 -10.14 12.37 0.55
N GLU A 180 -9.87 13.60 0.10
CA GLU A 180 -10.59 14.20 -1.02
C GLU A 180 -10.26 13.48 -2.33
N LEU A 181 -8.98 13.18 -2.58
CA LEU A 181 -8.59 12.45 -3.78
C LEU A 181 -9.16 11.03 -3.79
N ASP A 182 -9.01 10.27 -2.70
CA ASP A 182 -9.50 8.90 -2.60
C ASP A 182 -11.01 8.85 -2.89
N SER A 183 -11.77 9.77 -2.30
CA SER A 183 -13.23 9.88 -2.53
C SER A 183 -13.61 10.30 -3.95
N LYS A 184 -12.68 10.90 -4.72
CA LYS A 184 -12.88 11.34 -6.10
C LYS A 184 -12.25 10.41 -7.14
N LEU A 185 -11.56 9.34 -6.72
CA LEU A 185 -10.88 8.43 -7.66
C LEU A 185 -11.84 7.77 -8.64
N ILE A 186 -13.08 7.49 -8.21
CA ILE A 186 -14.16 7.00 -9.09
C ILE A 186 -14.45 7.95 -10.26
N LEU A 187 -14.34 9.27 -10.07
CA LEU A 187 -14.57 10.25 -11.13
C LEU A 187 -13.42 10.24 -12.14
N ILE A 188 -12.18 10.10 -11.65
CA ILE A 188 -10.98 9.91 -12.50
C ILE A 188 -11.11 8.61 -13.32
N ARG A 189 -11.51 7.51 -12.68
CA ARG A 189 -11.75 6.22 -13.35
C ARG A 189 -12.81 6.35 -14.44
N LYS A 190 -13.94 7.00 -14.15
CA LYS A 190 -15.03 7.23 -15.12
C LYS A 190 -14.59 8.11 -16.28
N TYR A 191 -13.81 9.17 -16.03
CA TYR A 191 -13.26 10.02 -17.09
C TYR A 191 -12.36 9.22 -18.03
N LEU A 192 -11.38 8.49 -17.49
CA LEU A 192 -10.42 7.73 -18.29
C LEU A 192 -11.09 6.58 -19.05
N PHE A 193 -12.08 5.91 -18.47
CA PHE A 193 -12.88 4.91 -19.17
C PHE A 193 -13.58 5.48 -20.42
N LYS A 194 -14.13 6.70 -20.33
CA LYS A 194 -14.81 7.36 -21.47
C LYS A 194 -13.90 7.70 -22.64
N THR A 195 -12.58 7.70 -22.45
CA THR A 195 -11.62 7.88 -23.55
C THR A 195 -11.62 6.71 -24.53
N GLY A 196 -12.22 5.57 -24.16
CA GLY A 196 -12.25 4.36 -24.99
C GLY A 196 -10.93 3.59 -25.02
N LEU A 197 -9.92 4.04 -24.25
CA LEU A 197 -8.63 3.36 -24.15
C LEU A 197 -8.66 2.32 -23.02
N PRO A 198 -8.11 1.12 -23.24
CA PRO A 198 -8.21 0.02 -22.29
C PRO A 198 -7.32 0.21 -21.05
N ALA A 199 -7.78 -0.30 -19.92
CA ALA A 199 -6.91 -0.56 -18.78
C ALA A 199 -5.84 -1.60 -19.15
N TRP A 200 -4.69 -1.57 -18.48
CA TRP A 200 -3.63 -2.55 -18.68
C TRP A 200 -4.11 -3.95 -18.31
N HIS A 201 -3.75 -4.95 -19.09
CA HIS A 201 -3.96 -6.36 -18.78
C HIS A 201 -2.63 -6.96 -18.31
N PRO A 202 -2.37 -7.13 -16.99
CA PRO A 202 -1.03 -7.45 -16.52
C PRO A 202 -0.46 -8.79 -17.03
N PRO A 203 -1.24 -9.89 -17.10
CA PRO A 203 -0.77 -11.16 -17.68
C PRO A 203 -0.44 -11.11 -19.18
N LYS A 204 -1.34 -10.55 -19.99
CA LYS A 204 -1.19 -10.42 -21.45
C LYS A 204 -0.20 -9.32 -21.85
N LYS A 205 0.09 -8.37 -20.95
CA LYS A 205 0.97 -7.21 -21.17
C LYS A 205 0.51 -6.32 -22.32
N GLU A 206 -0.79 -6.09 -22.37
CA GLU A 206 -1.45 -5.24 -23.36
C GLU A 206 -2.35 -4.23 -22.65
N GLY A 207 -2.94 -3.30 -23.40
CA GLY A 207 -3.74 -2.22 -22.85
C GLY A 207 -3.00 -0.89 -22.87
N PHE A 208 -3.54 0.13 -22.19
CA PHE A 208 -3.01 1.50 -22.23
C PHE A 208 -2.71 2.08 -20.85
N PHE A 209 -3.72 2.24 -19.99
CA PHE A 209 -3.53 2.84 -18.67
C PHE A 209 -2.91 1.84 -17.70
N ARG A 210 -1.77 2.19 -17.07
CA ARG A 210 -1.01 1.28 -16.20
C ARG A 210 -1.12 1.66 -14.74
N HIS A 211 -0.67 2.87 -14.39
CA HIS A 211 -0.64 3.36 -13.01
C HIS A 211 -1.01 4.85 -12.94
N LEU A 212 -1.59 5.26 -11.82
CA LEU A 212 -1.73 6.65 -11.42
C LEU A 212 -0.97 6.82 -10.11
N VAL A 213 0.17 7.51 -10.16
CA VAL A 213 0.98 7.81 -8.97
C VAL A 213 0.68 9.24 -8.55
N VAL A 214 0.41 9.44 -7.27
CA VAL A 214 0.11 10.76 -6.72
C VAL A 214 0.96 11.03 -5.51
N ARG A 215 1.57 12.20 -5.47
CA ARG A 215 2.25 12.73 -4.29
C ARG A 215 1.48 13.89 -3.70
N LYS A 216 1.50 14.01 -2.38
CA LYS A 216 0.90 15.09 -1.62
C LYS A 216 1.98 15.85 -0.86
N SER A 217 1.92 17.17 -0.90
CA SER A 217 2.60 18.01 0.08
C SER A 217 1.67 18.22 1.27
N PHE A 218 2.16 18.00 2.48
CA PHE A 218 1.42 18.36 3.69
C PHE A 218 1.55 19.85 4.00
N SER A 219 2.71 20.47 3.73
CA SER A 219 2.93 21.91 3.94
C SER A 219 2.09 22.80 3.01
N GLU A 220 1.98 22.44 1.74
CA GLU A 220 1.27 23.23 0.71
C GLU A 220 -0.14 22.70 0.39
N ASN A 221 -0.49 21.51 0.90
CA ASN A 221 -1.75 20.80 0.62
C ASN A 221 -2.06 20.60 -0.88
N ASN A 222 -1.02 20.47 -1.69
CA ASN A 222 -1.12 20.26 -3.13
C ASN A 222 -0.80 18.79 -3.51
N LEU A 223 -1.16 18.43 -4.74
CA LEU A 223 -1.11 17.09 -5.29
C LEU A 223 -0.39 17.10 -6.64
N LEU A 224 0.69 16.35 -6.75
CA LEU A 224 1.40 16.11 -8.01
C LEU A 224 0.98 14.76 -8.56
N PHE A 225 0.58 14.73 -9.83
CA PHE A 225 0.11 13.53 -10.51
C PHE A 225 1.12 13.02 -11.52
N ASN A 226 1.25 11.71 -11.64
CA ASN A 226 1.94 11.04 -12.73
C ASN A 226 1.04 9.94 -13.28
N LEU A 227 0.53 10.14 -14.49
CA LEU A 227 -0.19 9.11 -15.22
C LEU A 227 0.83 8.27 -15.99
N VAL A 228 0.83 6.96 -15.76
CA VAL A 228 1.70 6.01 -16.45
C VAL A 228 0.88 5.22 -17.46
N THR A 229 1.29 5.25 -18.72
CA THR A 229 0.65 4.50 -19.82
C THR A 229 1.69 3.67 -20.58
N SER A 230 1.25 2.71 -21.38
CA SER A 230 2.09 2.15 -22.46
C SER A 230 2.18 3.13 -23.64
N SER A 231 3.05 2.85 -24.61
CA SER A 231 3.13 3.61 -25.87
C SER A 231 1.99 3.30 -26.86
N ASN A 232 1.27 2.19 -26.66
CA ASN A 232 0.13 1.80 -27.50
C ASN A 232 -0.91 2.92 -27.59
N SER A 233 -1.38 3.27 -28.78
CA SER A 233 -2.48 4.25 -28.98
C SER A 233 -2.27 5.62 -28.32
N THR A 234 -1.02 6.03 -28.06
CA THR A 234 -0.73 7.33 -27.42
C THR A 234 -1.29 8.51 -28.23
N ASN A 235 -1.36 8.38 -29.56
CA ASN A 235 -1.97 9.37 -30.46
C ASN A 235 -3.48 9.57 -30.27
N LYS A 236 -4.16 8.66 -29.56
CA LYS A 236 -5.60 8.74 -29.26
C LYS A 236 -5.89 9.32 -27.88
N PHE A 237 -4.86 9.60 -27.07
CA PHE A 237 -5.00 10.17 -25.74
C PHE A 237 -4.50 11.60 -25.70
N ASN A 238 -5.32 12.53 -25.23
CA ASN A 238 -4.89 13.90 -24.98
C ASN A 238 -4.58 14.08 -23.48
N PRO A 239 -3.31 14.03 -23.06
CA PRO A 239 -2.97 14.18 -21.65
C PRO A 239 -3.28 15.58 -21.10
N LEU A 240 -3.34 16.61 -21.96
CA LEU A 240 -3.68 17.97 -21.52
C LEU A 240 -5.15 18.08 -21.13
N GLU A 241 -6.06 17.43 -21.86
CA GLU A 241 -7.48 17.35 -21.47
C GLU A 241 -7.67 16.64 -20.13
N PHE A 242 -6.92 15.56 -19.89
CA PHE A 242 -6.93 14.90 -18.59
C PHE A 242 -6.39 15.82 -17.48
N GLY A 243 -5.33 16.58 -17.76
CA GLY A 243 -4.80 17.59 -16.85
C GLY A 243 -5.83 18.69 -16.53
N ASN A 244 -6.58 19.17 -17.52
CA ASN A 244 -7.65 20.15 -17.32
C ASN A 244 -8.79 19.58 -16.48
N PHE A 245 -9.20 18.34 -16.73
CA PHE A 245 -10.18 17.65 -15.90
C PHE A 245 -9.73 17.54 -14.43
N LEU A 246 -8.47 17.18 -14.17
CA LEU A 246 -7.92 17.16 -12.81
C LEU A 246 -7.93 18.56 -12.16
N LYS A 247 -7.64 19.60 -12.94
CA LYS A 247 -7.66 20.99 -12.47
C LYS A 247 -9.08 21.45 -12.13
N GLU A 248 -10.09 21.05 -12.92
CA GLU A 248 -11.50 21.29 -12.59
C GLU A 248 -11.91 20.54 -11.32
N LEU A 249 -11.45 19.29 -11.18
CA LEU A 249 -11.82 18.41 -10.07
C LEU A 249 -11.21 18.82 -8.71
N LEU A 250 -9.99 19.37 -8.72
CA LEU A 250 -9.17 19.63 -7.52
C LEU A 250 -8.78 21.11 -7.35
N GLY A 251 -9.06 21.95 -8.34
CA GLY A 251 -8.75 23.38 -8.31
C GLY A 251 -7.26 23.64 -8.07
N LYS A 252 -6.98 24.56 -7.14
CA LYS A 252 -5.61 24.96 -6.77
C LYS A 252 -4.80 23.84 -6.11
N ARG A 253 -5.44 22.75 -5.65
CA ARG A 253 -4.72 21.61 -5.06
C ARG A 253 -3.97 20.81 -6.11
N MET A 254 -4.32 20.89 -7.39
CA MET A 254 -3.54 20.24 -8.44
C MET A 254 -2.24 21.03 -8.69
N ALA A 255 -1.10 20.51 -8.24
CA ALA A 255 0.21 21.10 -8.47
C ALA A 255 0.65 20.93 -9.92
N GLY A 256 0.47 19.73 -10.47
CA GLY A 256 0.84 19.41 -11.85
C GLY A 256 0.50 17.99 -12.25
N LEU A 257 0.59 17.74 -13.56
CA LEU A 257 0.44 16.43 -14.17
C LEU A 257 1.67 16.11 -15.03
N ILE A 258 2.28 14.98 -14.71
CA ILE A 258 3.31 14.34 -15.51
C ILE A 258 2.67 13.16 -16.25
N HIS A 259 3.04 12.97 -17.51
CA HIS A 259 2.67 11.77 -18.27
C HIS A 259 3.94 10.98 -18.54
N THR A 260 3.93 9.72 -18.13
CA THR A 260 5.03 8.79 -18.32
C THR A 260 4.59 7.66 -19.24
N ILE A 261 5.32 7.46 -20.34
CA ILE A 261 5.17 6.31 -21.23
C ILE A 261 6.18 5.26 -20.77
N ASN A 262 5.69 4.07 -20.41
CA ASN A 262 6.50 2.95 -19.95
C ASN A 262 6.01 1.64 -20.58
N ASP A 263 6.86 1.05 -21.43
CA ASP A 263 6.62 -0.25 -22.07
C ASP A 263 7.37 -1.39 -21.39
N ASN A 264 8.07 -1.12 -20.28
CA ASN A 264 8.79 -2.17 -19.58
C ASN A 264 7.83 -3.23 -19.04
N VAL A 265 8.32 -4.47 -19.06
CA VAL A 265 7.62 -5.66 -18.54
C VAL A 265 7.44 -5.59 -17.03
N ALA A 266 8.37 -4.94 -16.33
CA ALA A 266 8.30 -4.74 -14.89
C ALA A 266 7.74 -3.34 -14.57
N ASP A 267 7.01 -3.24 -13.47
CA ASP A 267 6.51 -1.97 -12.90
C ASP A 267 7.66 -1.10 -12.31
N ARG A 268 8.89 -1.22 -12.80
CA ARG A 268 10.04 -0.47 -12.28
C ARG A 268 9.97 0.99 -12.70
N GLU A 269 10.30 1.89 -11.75
CA GLU A 269 10.42 3.34 -11.97
C GLU A 269 11.59 3.72 -12.90
N LYS A 270 12.60 2.86 -13.07
CA LYS A 270 13.71 3.10 -14.00
C LYS A 270 13.21 2.99 -15.44
N LEU A 271 13.11 4.13 -16.11
CA LEU A 271 12.77 4.25 -17.53
C LEU A 271 13.96 3.85 -18.39
N ASP A 272 14.31 2.56 -18.41
CA ASP A 272 15.31 2.04 -19.37
C ASP A 272 14.76 2.15 -20.82
N LYS A 273 13.43 2.12 -20.98
CA LYS A 273 12.68 2.33 -22.22
C LYS A 273 11.39 3.09 -21.89
N GLY A 274 11.37 4.40 -22.15
CA GLY A 274 10.20 5.24 -21.89
C GLY A 274 10.51 6.73 -21.94
N SER A 275 9.48 7.57 -21.77
CA SER A 275 9.62 9.03 -21.68
C SER A 275 8.72 9.57 -20.58
N SER A 276 9.12 10.68 -19.96
CA SER A 276 8.33 11.37 -18.95
C SER A 276 8.29 12.86 -19.26
N LYS A 277 7.08 13.42 -19.34
CA LYS A 277 6.88 14.82 -19.74
C LYS A 277 5.91 15.51 -18.80
N LEU A 278 6.27 16.73 -18.39
CA LEU A 278 5.34 17.65 -17.74
C LEU A 278 4.28 18.11 -18.75
N ILE A 279 3.02 17.92 -18.39
CA ILE A 279 1.87 18.26 -19.24
C ILE A 279 1.29 19.63 -18.85
N ILE A 280 1.11 19.86 -17.55
CA ILE A 280 0.57 21.10 -16.99
C ILE A 280 1.04 21.26 -15.55
N GLY A 281 1.19 22.50 -15.09
CA GLY A 281 1.55 22.84 -13.71
C GLY A 281 3.06 22.72 -13.45
N ASN A 282 3.41 22.33 -12.23
CA ASN A 282 4.80 22.20 -11.77
C ASN A 282 5.27 20.74 -11.80
N PRO A 283 6.56 20.47 -12.08
CA PRO A 283 7.12 19.11 -12.07
C PRO A 283 7.43 18.58 -10.67
N THR A 284 7.32 19.44 -9.64
CA THR A 284 7.70 19.17 -8.26
C THR A 284 6.70 19.81 -7.28
N ILE A 285 6.72 19.35 -6.03
CA ILE A 285 6.02 19.93 -4.88
C ILE A 285 7.01 20.19 -3.76
N SER A 286 6.71 21.13 -2.86
CA SER A 286 7.58 21.40 -1.71
C SER A 286 7.05 20.71 -0.46
N GLU A 287 7.94 20.23 0.40
CA GLU A 287 7.60 19.76 1.75
C GLU A 287 8.55 20.36 2.77
N THR A 288 8.08 20.58 3.99
CA THR A 288 8.91 21.08 5.09
C THR A 288 9.05 20.02 6.17
N ILE A 289 10.29 19.69 6.54
CA ILE A 289 10.60 18.78 7.66
C ILE A 289 11.70 19.42 8.51
N ASN A 290 11.47 19.55 9.82
CA ASN A 290 12.42 20.13 10.78
C ASN A 290 12.93 21.53 10.34
N GLY A 291 12.04 22.35 9.75
CA GLY A 291 12.37 23.70 9.26
C GLY A 291 13.15 23.75 7.94
N LEU A 292 13.46 22.60 7.33
CA LEU A 292 14.13 22.51 6.02
C LEU A 292 13.09 22.31 4.92
N ASN A 293 13.26 23.00 3.79
CA ASN A 293 12.39 22.88 2.62
C ASN A 293 13.01 21.92 1.61
N PHE A 294 12.21 20.96 1.16
CA PHE A 294 12.58 19.95 0.19
C PHE A 294 11.71 20.06 -1.05
N GLU A 295 12.34 20.14 -2.22
CA GLU A 295 11.66 19.97 -3.49
C GLU A 295 11.56 18.48 -3.84
N ILE A 296 10.35 17.99 -4.08
CA ILE A 296 10.05 16.58 -4.28
C ILE A 296 9.53 16.38 -5.70
N SER A 297 10.29 15.61 -6.51
CA SER A 297 9.87 15.14 -7.82
C SER A 297 9.20 13.77 -7.75
N MET A 298 8.66 13.29 -8.87
CA MET A 298 8.07 11.96 -8.94
C MET A 298 9.06 10.83 -8.72
N GLN A 299 10.30 11.01 -9.18
CA GLN A 299 11.36 9.99 -9.10
C GLN A 299 12.15 10.03 -7.79
N SER A 300 12.08 11.11 -7.01
CA SER A 300 12.86 11.23 -5.78
C SER A 300 12.29 10.35 -4.66
N PHE A 301 13.13 9.63 -3.93
CA PHE A 301 12.67 8.99 -2.69
C PHE A 301 12.37 10.06 -1.64
N PHE A 302 11.24 9.92 -0.95
CA PHE A 302 10.89 10.73 0.21
C PHE A 302 10.08 9.87 1.18
N GLN A 303 10.21 10.13 2.48
CA GLN A 303 9.52 9.33 3.50
C GLN A 303 8.01 9.41 3.31
N THR A 304 7.34 8.26 3.31
CA THR A 304 5.91 8.22 2.98
C THR A 304 5.02 8.84 4.05
N ASN A 305 5.52 9.06 5.26
CA ASN A 305 4.82 9.72 6.36
C ASN A 305 5.70 10.88 6.88
N PRO A 306 5.61 12.09 6.29
CA PRO A 306 6.47 13.22 6.66
C PRO A 306 6.41 13.58 8.15
N LEU A 307 5.21 13.58 8.74
CA LEU A 307 5.00 13.88 10.16
C LEU A 307 5.68 12.87 11.08
N CYS A 308 5.74 11.59 10.69
CA CYS A 308 6.49 10.59 11.45
C CYS A 308 8.00 10.65 11.16
N ALA A 309 8.39 11.05 9.93
CA ALA A 309 9.79 11.21 9.55
C ALA A 309 10.45 12.33 10.36
N GLU A 310 9.76 13.44 10.59
CA GLU A 310 10.21 14.53 11.46
C GLU A 310 10.58 14.03 12.87
N LYS A 311 9.70 13.22 13.49
CA LYS A 311 10.00 12.59 14.78
C LYS A 311 11.18 11.62 14.72
N LEU A 312 11.28 10.83 13.65
CA LEU A 312 12.40 9.90 13.46
C LEU A 312 13.73 10.66 13.36
N TYR A 313 13.77 11.73 12.57
CA TYR A 313 14.98 12.53 12.37
C TYR A 313 15.35 13.28 13.64
N GLN A 314 14.37 13.84 14.35
CA GLN A 314 14.61 14.46 15.65
C GLN A 314 15.23 13.46 16.63
N LYS A 315 14.71 12.23 16.70
CA LYS A 315 15.25 11.22 17.61
C LYS A 315 16.69 10.82 17.28
N VAL A 316 17.07 10.80 16.01
CA VAL A 316 18.46 10.57 15.59
C VAL A 316 19.36 11.73 16.02
N ILE A 317 18.89 12.97 15.89
CA ILE A 317 19.61 14.16 16.36
C ILE A 317 19.79 14.10 17.89
N ASP A 318 18.73 13.77 18.63
CA ASP A 318 18.77 13.67 20.10
C ASP A 318 19.84 12.65 20.54
N TYR A 319 19.92 11.47 19.90
CA TYR A 319 20.95 10.47 20.21
C TYR A 319 22.37 10.90 19.83
N LEU A 320 22.52 11.69 18.76
CA LEU A 320 23.83 12.22 18.37
C LEU A 320 24.35 13.20 19.43
N LEU A 321 23.47 14.04 19.97
CA LEU A 321 23.80 15.12 20.90
C LEU A 321 23.75 14.70 22.38
N GLU A 322 23.31 13.48 22.70
CA GLU A 322 23.16 12.97 24.08
C GLU A 322 24.47 12.99 24.89
N ASN A 323 25.63 12.96 24.22
CA ASN A 323 26.96 13.01 24.86
C ASN A 323 27.64 14.39 24.80
N GLU A 324 26.97 15.42 24.25
CA GLU A 324 27.52 16.77 24.09
C GLU A 324 27.02 17.76 25.17
N ILE A 325 26.35 17.27 26.23
CA ILE A 325 25.80 18.07 27.33
C ILE A 325 26.41 17.65 28.67
#